data_AF-A0A4Y8SME4-F1
#
_entry.id   AF-A0A4Y8SME4-F1
#
_cell.length_a   1.000
_cell.length_b   1.000
_cell.length_c   1.000
_cell.angle_alpha   90.00
_cell.angle_beta   90.00
_cell.angle_gamma   90.00
#
_symmetry.space_group_name_H-M   'P 1'
#
loop_
_entity.id
_entity.type
_entity.pdbx_description
1 polymer ?
#
loop_
_entity_poly.entity_id
_entity_poly.type
_entity_poly.pdbx_seq_one_letter_code
_entity_poly.pdbx_strand_id
1 'polypeptide(L)' 'MNSDKYLLDTHALIWFQKNNPRLSSKAISIIENSSNIILFSQVSLF' A
#
# COMPACT_ATOMS: atom_id res chain seq x y z
N MET A 1 -19.20 0.08 -10.43
CA MET A 1 -18.02 0.92 -10.18
C MET A 1 -16.82 0.01 -10.22
N ASN A 2 -15.80 0.31 -11.04
CA ASN A 2 -14.57 -0.47 -11.07
C ASN A 2 -13.66 0.04 -9.95
N SER A 3 -13.17 -0.87 -9.11
CA SER A 3 -12.13 -0.57 -8.12
C SER A 3 -10.77 -0.91 -8.72
N ASP A 4 -9.84 0.03 -8.66
CA ASP A 4 -8.45 -0.21 -9.04
C ASP A 4 -7.78 -1.14 -8.02
N LYS A 5 -6.90 -2.02 -8.52
CA LYS A 5 -6.20 -3.02 -7.71
C LYS A 5 -4.71 -2.74 -7.72
N TYR A 6 -4.11 -2.66 -6.55
CA TYR A 6 -2.68 -2.42 -6.37
C TYR A 6 -2.07 -3.52 -5.54
N LEU A 7 -0.97 -4.11 -6.02
CA LEU A 7 -0.16 -5.04 -5.23
C LEU A 7 1.00 -4.29 -4.60
N LEU A 8 1.07 -4.31 -3.28
CA LEU A 8 2.19 -3.73 -2.53
C LEU A 8 3.33 -4.74 -2.42
N ASP A 9 4.53 -4.24 -2.68
CA ASP A 9 5.76 -4.90 -2.26
C ASP A 9 5.87 -4.89 -0.73
N THR A 10 6.58 -5.87 -0.16
CA THR A 10 6.85 -5.96 1.28
C THR A 10 7.44 -4.67 1.84
N HIS A 11 8.40 -4.05 1.14
CA HIS A 11 9.01 -2.80 1.60
C HIS A 11 8.01 -1.64 1.60
N ALA A 12 7.10 -1.58 0.62
CA ALA A 12 6.08 -0.54 0.57
C ALA A 12 5.10 -0.65 1.74
N LEU A 13 4.67 -1.88 2.08
CA LEU A 13 3.82 -2.14 3.24
C LEU A 13 4.51 -1.74 4.55
N ILE A 14 5.77 -2.15 4.75
CA ILE A 14 6.55 -1.80 5.96
C ILE A 14 6.73 -0.29 6.07
N TRP A 15 7.03 0.40 4.97
CA TRP A 15 7.18 1.85 4.96
C TRP A 15 5.88 2.57 5.27
N PHE A 16 4.75 2.11 4.73
CA PHE A 16 3.44 2.65 5.06
C PHE A 16 3.14 2.53 6.56
N GLN A 17 3.32 1.33 7.12
CA GLN A 17 3.09 1.08 8.56
C GLN A 17 3.98 1.92 9.49
N LYS A 18 5.21 2.22 9.06
CA LYS A 18 6.17 3.01 9.86
C LYS A 18 6.11 4.51 9.57
N ASN A 19 5.16 4.98 8.77
CA ASN A 19 5.10 6.36 8.27
C ASN A 19 6.47 6.83 7.73
N ASN A 20 7.12 5.97 6.95
CA ASN A 20 8.50 6.18 6.50
C ASN A 20 8.54 7.20 5.34
N PRO A 21 9.41 8.22 5.38
CA PRO A 21 9.48 9.27 4.36
C PRO A 21 9.92 8.78 2.97
N ARG A 22 10.41 7.54 2.86
CA ARG A 22 10.74 6.91 1.56
C ARG A 22 9.50 6.56 0.75
N LEU A 23 8.32 6.44 1.38
CA LEU A 23 7.08 6.21 0.65
C LEU A 23 6.57 7.54 0.09
N SER A 24 6.45 7.63 -1.23
CA SER A 24 6.00 8.86 -1.88
C SER A 24 4.56 9.23 -1.48
N SER A 25 4.25 10.52 -1.45
CA SER A 25 2.89 11.03 -1.15
C SER A 25 1.83 10.49 -2.11
N LYS A 26 2.19 10.21 -3.36
CA LYS A 26 1.30 9.56 -4.35
C LYS A 26 0.99 8.12 -3.96
N ALA A 27 1.97 7.36 -3.48
CA ALA A 27 1.74 5.99 -3.02
C ALA A 27 0.85 5.98 -1.77
N ILE A 28 1.08 6.92 -0.84
CA ILE A 28 0.25 7.10 0.35
C ILE A 28 -1.22 7.37 -0.05
N SER A 29 -1.47 8.33 -0.94
CA SER A 29 -2.83 8.64 -1.37
C SER A 29 -3.53 7.49 -2.11
N ILE A 30 -2.78 6.64 -2.82
CA ILE A 30 -3.32 5.41 -3.43
C ILE A 30 -3.71 4.39 -2.35
N ILE A 31 -2.86 4.19 -1.34
CA ILE A 31 -3.08 3.21 -0.27
C ILE A 31 -4.24 3.63 0.64
N GLU A 32 -4.35 4.93 0.97
CA GLU A 32 -5.39 5.47 1.86
C GLU A 32 -6.76 5.62 1.19
N ASN A 33 -6.84 5.53 -0.14
CA ASN A 33 -8.10 5.62 -0.86
C ASN A 33 -8.91 4.33 -0.70
N SER A 34 -10.01 4.41 0.06
CA SER A 34 -10.91 3.29 0.33
C SER A 34 -11.67 2.74 -0.88
N SER A 35 -11.63 3.43 -2.04
CA SER A 35 -12.16 2.90 -3.30
C SER A 35 -11.21 1.92 -3.99
N ASN A 36 -9.92 1.93 -3.59
CA ASN A 36 -8.89 1.04 -4.11
C ASN A 36 -8.87 -0.28 -3.32
N ILE A 37 -8.51 -1.35 -4.02
CA ILE A 37 -8.23 -2.65 -3.40
C ILE A 37 -6.71 -2.81 -3.29
N ILE A 38 -6.23 -2.88 -2.06
CA ILE A 38 -4.82 -3.08 -1.75
C ILE A 38 -4.58 -4.57 -1.47
N LEU A 39 -3.69 -5.17 -2.26
CA LEU A 39 -3.24 -6.54 -2.13
C LEU A 39 -1.79 -6.53 -1.63
N PHE A 40 -1.40 -7.54 -0.87
CA PHE A 40 -0.02 -7.77 -0.47
C PHE A 40 0.16 -9.26 -0.19
N SER A 41 1.41 -9.73 -0.19
CA SER A 41 1.68 -11.12 0.15
C SER A 41 1.45 -11.35 1.64
N GLN A 42 0.79 -12.45 2.00
CA GLN A 42 0.63 -12.84 3.40
C GLN A 42 1.98 -12.98 4.11
N VAL A 43 3.05 -13.36 3.39
CA VAL A 43 4.40 -13.46 3.97
C VAL A 43 4.92 -12.12 4.49
N SER A 44 4.44 -11.00 3.96
CA SER A 44 4.83 -9.65 4.37
C SER A 44 4.29 -9.24 5.75
N LEU A 45 3.43 -10.07 6.36
CA LEU A 45 2.89 -9.85 7.71
C LEU A 45 3.69 -10.54 8.83
N PHE A 46 4.70 -11.33 8.49
CA PHE A 46 5.59 -12.00 9.44
C PHE A 46 6.85 -11.16 9.69
#